data_AF-A0A0G4N099-F1
#
_entry.id   AF-A0A0G4N099-F1
#
_cell.length_a   1.000
_cell.length_b   1.000
_cell.length_c   1.000
_cell.angle_alpha   90.00
_cell.angle_beta   90.00
_cell.angle_gamma   90.00
#
_symmetry.space_group_name_H-M   'P 1'
#
loop_
_entity.id
_entity.type
_entity.pdbx_description
1 polymer ?
#
loop_
_entity_poly.entity_id
_entity_poly.type
_entity_poly.pdbx_seq_one_letter_code
_entity_poly.pdbx_strand_id
1 'polypeptide(L)'
;FDLADLAVKETSADAYSVSVKVSNTGAVEGATAVQIYAGAATPSDDTPIKALVSFQKVTLKPGESATVELPVQVRDFASWSEEAQ
;
A
#
# COMPACT_ATOMS: atom_id res chain seq x y z
N PHE A 1 -5.60 -6.71 -14.32
CA PHE A 1 -4.33 -6.17 -13.79
C PHE A 1 -3.68 -7.27 -12.99
N ASP A 2 -2.43 -7.54 -13.28
CA ASP A 2 -1.57 -8.45 -12.54
C ASP A 2 -0.71 -7.64 -11.56
N LEU A 3 -0.46 -8.19 -10.37
CA LEU A 3 0.36 -7.57 -9.32
C LEU A 3 1.51 -8.52 -9.01
N ALA A 4 2.74 -8.06 -9.19
CA ALA A 4 3.95 -8.85 -9.02
C ALA A 4 5.04 -8.04 -8.31
N ASP A 5 6.13 -8.74 -7.94
CA ASP A 5 7.36 -8.12 -7.44
C ASP A 5 7.14 -7.16 -6.25
N LEU A 6 6.29 -7.56 -5.30
CA LEU A 6 6.12 -6.82 -4.05
C LEU A 6 7.45 -6.80 -3.30
N ALA A 7 8.00 -5.60 -3.10
CA ALA A 7 9.19 -5.38 -2.31
C ALA A 7 8.97 -4.26 -1.30
N VAL A 8 9.55 -4.45 -0.12
CA VAL A 8 9.52 -3.47 0.97
C VAL A 8 10.96 -3.10 1.28
N LYS A 9 11.26 -1.81 1.25
CA LYS A 9 12.58 -1.27 1.60
C LYS A 9 12.45 -0.32 2.78
N GLU A 10 13.22 -0.58 3.82
CA GLU A 10 13.41 0.38 4.90
C GLU A 10 14.20 1.58 4.36
N THR A 11 13.61 2.77 4.42
CA THR A 11 14.22 4.02 3.95
C THR A 11 14.79 4.81 5.14
N SER A 12 14.17 4.68 6.31
CA SER A 12 14.68 5.17 7.60
C SER A 12 14.06 4.35 8.74
N ALA A 13 14.50 4.61 9.98
CA ALA A 13 14.02 3.90 11.17
C ALA A 13 12.48 3.87 11.33
N ASP A 14 11.78 4.84 10.74
CA ASP A 14 10.32 4.99 10.80
C ASP A 14 9.68 5.15 9.41
N ALA A 15 10.38 4.81 8.32
CA ALA A 15 9.84 4.94 6.97
C ALA A 15 10.19 3.75 6.08
N TYR A 16 9.18 3.22 5.42
CA TYR A 16 9.27 2.13 4.45
C TYR A 16 8.83 2.62 3.07
N SER A 17 9.47 2.12 2.04
CA SER A 17 9.05 2.28 0.65
C SER A 17 8.57 0.92 0.15
N VAL A 18 7.29 0.83 -0.20
CA VAL A 18 6.68 -0.38 -0.74
C VAL A 18 6.56 -0.21 -2.25
N SER A 19 7.24 -1.05 -3.01
CA SER A 19 7.13 -1.08 -4.47
C SER A 19 6.35 -2.31 -4.92
N VAL A 20 5.42 -2.14 -5.85
CA VAL A 20 4.72 -3.24 -6.51
C VAL A 20 4.67 -2.99 -8.00
N LYS A 21 4.90 -4.04 -8.79
CA LYS A 21 4.74 -3.99 -10.23
C LYS A 21 3.29 -4.30 -10.59
N VAL A 22 2.69 -3.39 -11.34
CA VAL A 22 1.31 -3.50 -11.82
C VAL A 22 1.35 -3.64 -13.33
N SER A 23 0.74 -4.70 -13.87
CA SER A 23 0.68 -4.94 -15.31
C SER A 23 -0.75 -5.02 -15.79
N ASN A 24 -1.11 -4.26 -16.82
CA ASN A 24 -2.41 -4.40 -17.46
C ASN A 24 -2.35 -5.55 -18.49
N THR A 25 -2.79 -6.73 -18.04
CA THR A 25 -2.92 -7.94 -18.87
C THR A 25 -4.22 -7.98 -19.68
N GLY A 26 -5.06 -6.96 -19.60
CA GLY A 26 -6.32 -6.85 -20.32
C GLY A 26 -6.16 -6.29 -21.73
N ALA A 27 -7.24 -6.36 -22.51
CA ALA A 27 -7.30 -5.83 -23.88
C ALA A 27 -7.69 -4.35 -23.95
N VAL A 28 -8.03 -3.72 -22.83
CA VAL A 28 -8.51 -2.33 -22.74
C VAL A 28 -7.68 -1.50 -21.78
N GLU A 29 -7.56 -0.21 -22.07
CA GLU A 29 -7.00 0.75 -21.13
C GLU A 29 -7.87 0.81 -19.88
N GLY A 30 -7.24 0.82 -18.71
CA GLY A 30 -7.97 0.90 -17.45
C GLY A 30 -7.10 1.50 -16.35
N ALA A 31 -7.77 1.93 -15.29
CA ALA A 31 -7.11 2.37 -14.08
C ALA A 31 -7.35 1.37 -12.95
N THR A 32 -6.31 1.09 -12.18
CA THR A 32 -6.37 0.27 -10.97
C THR A 32 -5.85 1.05 -9.77
N ALA A 33 -6.44 0.80 -8.60
CA ALA A 33 -5.99 1.38 -7.34
C ALA A 33 -5.16 0.34 -6.59
N VAL A 34 -3.86 0.58 -6.48
CA VAL A 34 -2.97 -0.19 -5.61
C VAL A 34 -3.21 0.28 -4.18
N GLN A 35 -3.44 -0.66 -3.26
CA GLN A 35 -3.77 -0.37 -1.87
C GLN A 35 -2.86 -1.19 -0.95
N ILE A 36 -2.22 -0.51 0.00
CA ILE A 36 -1.38 -1.13 1.03
C ILE A 36 -2.14 -1.14 2.34
N TYR A 37 -2.24 -2.33 2.92
CA TYR A 37 -2.89 -2.56 4.19
C TYR A 37 -1.87 -2.99 5.23
N ALA A 38 -1.91 -2.35 6.39
CA ALA A 38 -1.06 -2.70 7.52
C ALA A 38 -1.90 -2.96 8.77
N GLY A 39 -1.41 -3.85 9.63
CA GLY A 39 -2.05 -4.17 10.91
C GLY A 39 -1.01 -4.36 12.00
N ALA A 40 -1.43 -4.23 13.24
CA ALA A 40 -0.58 -4.54 14.39
C ALA A 40 -0.22 -6.03 14.40
N ALA A 41 1.03 -6.35 14.72
CA ALA A 41 1.47 -7.74 14.88
C ALA A 41 0.72 -8.47 16.01
N THR A 42 0.30 -7.71 17.03
CA THR A 42 -0.56 -8.17 18.12
C THR A 42 -1.86 -7.36 18.09
N PRO A 43 -2.90 -7.84 17.40
CA PRO A 43 -4.19 -7.15 17.38
C PRO A 43 -4.80 -7.17 18.78
N SER A 44 -5.23 -6.00 19.25
CA SER A 44 -6.10 -5.88 20.43
C SER A 44 -7.56 -5.84 19.96
N ASP A 45 -8.52 -6.24 20.80
CA ASP A 45 -9.97 -6.21 20.43
C ASP A 45 -10.46 -4.83 19.96
N ASP A 46 -9.76 -3.75 20.34
CA ASP A 46 -10.07 -2.37 19.97
C ASP A 46 -9.40 -1.89 18.66
N THR A 47 -8.56 -2.71 18.03
CA THR A 47 -7.79 -2.29 16.83
C THR A 47 -8.17 -3.08 15.58
N PRO A 48 -8.37 -2.42 14.43
CA PRO A 48 -8.66 -3.13 13.19
C PRO A 48 -7.48 -4.03 12.79
N ILE A 49 -7.79 -5.27 12.40
CA ILE A 49 -6.81 -6.29 11.98
C ILE A 49 -5.92 -5.76 10.83
N LYS A 50 -6.48 -4.93 9.94
CA LYS A 50 -5.78 -4.25 8.86
C LYS A 50 -6.42 -2.88 8.58
N ALA A 51 -5.62 -1.84 8.48
CA ALA A 51 -5.99 -0.50 8.06
C ALA A 51 -5.32 -0.15 6.71
N LEU A 52 -6.03 0.60 5.86
CA LEU A 52 -5.47 1.12 4.62
C LEU A 52 -4.49 2.26 4.96
N VAL A 53 -3.20 2.04 4.71
CA VAL A 53 -2.16 3.01 5.06
C VAL A 53 -1.73 3.86 3.86
N SER A 54 -1.84 3.33 2.65
CA SER A 54 -1.45 4.04 1.45
C SER A 54 -2.17 3.48 0.24
N PHE A 55 -2.54 4.34 -0.71
CA PHE A 55 -3.08 3.89 -1.98
C PHE A 55 -2.63 4.81 -3.12
N GLN A 56 -2.48 4.24 -4.30
CA GLN A 56 -2.11 4.98 -5.51
C GLN A 56 -2.91 4.42 -6.68
N LYS A 57 -3.57 5.33 -7.40
CA LYS A 57 -4.25 4.99 -8.65
C LYS A 57 -3.25 5.09 -9.79
N VAL A 58 -3.20 4.05 -10.63
CA VAL A 58 -2.38 4.00 -11.83
C VAL A 58 -3.26 3.66 -13.03
N THR A 59 -3.11 4.40 -14.12
CA THR A 59 -3.75 4.12 -15.40
C THR A 59 -2.72 3.48 -16.32
N LEU A 60 -3.07 2.34 -16.91
CA LEU A 60 -2.18 1.57 -17.78
C LEU A 60 -2.91 1.17 -19.06
N LYS A 61 -2.21 1.30 -20.18
CA LYS A 61 -2.67 0.78 -21.47
C LYS A 61 -2.56 -0.75 -21.53
N PRO A 62 -3.27 -1.41 -22.47
CA PRO A 62 -3.12 -2.86 -22.68
C PRO A 62 -1.65 -3.25 -22.86
N GLY A 63 -1.18 -4.24 -22.10
CA GLY A 63 0.20 -4.73 -22.12
C GLY A 63 1.22 -3.84 -21.39
N GLU A 64 0.82 -2.67 -20.88
CA GLU A 64 1.69 -1.78 -20.13
C GLU A 64 1.92 -2.28 -18.71
N SER A 65 3.13 -2.04 -18.18
CA SER A 65 3.49 -2.33 -16.81
C SER A 65 4.11 -1.10 -16.17
N ALA A 66 3.72 -0.79 -14.94
CA ALA A 66 4.32 0.27 -14.13
C ALA A 66 4.68 -0.25 -12.74
N THR A 67 5.81 0.22 -12.23
CA THR A 67 6.16 0.03 -10.82
C THR A 67 5.58 1.19 -10.03
N VAL A 68 4.73 0.86 -9.07
CA VAL A 68 4.13 1.84 -8.16
C VAL A 68 4.89 1.78 -6.85
N GLU A 69 5.47 2.91 -6.46
CA GLU A 69 6.15 3.09 -5.18
C GLU A 69 5.24 3.88 -4.23
N LEU A 70 4.94 3.27 -3.08
CA LEU A 70 4.10 3.84 -2.04
C LEU A 70 4.96 4.03 -0.79
N PRO A 71 5.24 5.29 -0.39
CA PRO A 71 5.86 5.54 0.89
C PRO A 71 4.87 5.22 2.01
N VAL A 72 5.36 4.57 3.06
CA VAL A 72 4.61 4.22 4.27
C VAL A 72 5.45 4.66 5.46
N GLN A 73 4.94 5.59 6.27
CA GLN A 73 5.61 5.99 7.50
C GLN A 73 5.08 5.14 8.66
N VAL A 74 5.92 4.80 9.64
CA VAL A 74 5.50 4.13 10.88
C VAL A 74 4.42 4.92 11.62
N ARG A 75 4.42 6.25 11.47
CA ARG A 75 3.33 7.13 11.95
C ARG A 75 1.99 6.87 11.27
N ASP A 76 1.95 6.39 10.03
CA ASP A 76 0.70 6.00 9.35
C ASP A 76 0.12 4.69 9.93
N PHE A 77 0.93 3.93 10.68
CA PHE A 77 0.48 2.79 11.49
C PHE A 77 0.03 3.21 12.89
N ALA A 78 0.24 4.47 13.30
CA ALA A 78 -0.22 4.96 14.59
C ALA A 78 -1.74 5.09 14.56
N SER A 79 -2.42 4.18 15.27
CA SER A 79 -3.83 4.35 15.59
C SER A 79 -4.03 5.67 16.33
N TRP A 80 -4.93 6.51 15.83
CA TRP A 80 -5.43 7.64 16.60
C TRP A 80 -6.22 7.09 17.80
N SER A 81 -5.66 7.21 19.00
CA SER A 81 -6.39 7.06 20.26
C SER A 81 -6.98 8.42 20.63
N GLU A 82 -8.29 8.47 20.89
CA GLU A 82 -8.96 9.67 21.44
C GLU A 82 -8.72 9.88 22.95
N GLU A 83 -7.79 9.17 23.59
CA GLU A 83 -7.31 9.54 24.94
C GLU A 83 -6.18 10.56 24.87
N ALA A 84 -6.53 11.76 24.40
CA ALA A 84 -5.79 12.97 24.71
C ALA A 84 -6.78 14.04 25.17
N GLN A 85 -7.34 13.84 26.38
CA GLN A 85 -7.97 14.92 27.14
C GLN A 85 -7.50 14.89 28.60
#